data_AF-A0A0V0VFE3-F1
#
_entry.id   AF-A0A0V0VFE3-F1
#
_cell.length_a   1.000
_cell.length_b   1.000
_cell.length_c   1.000
_cell.angle_alpha   90.00
_cell.angle_beta   90.00
_cell.angle_gamma   90.00
#
_symmetry.space_group_name_H-M   'P 1'
#
loop_
_entity.id
_entity.type
_entity.pdbx_description
1 polymer ?
#
loop_
_entity_poly.entity_id
_entity_poly.type
_entity_poly.pdbx_seq_one_letter_code
_entity_poly.pdbx_strand_id
1 'polypeptide(L)'
;MYFLSKSSTAIGTITQGPDVPIPLPPDSIDTIVLSDEESSEETISESDFETEHKNTPQLFTQCELNDLVRDQGLSKVGAEILRSRLQSKHMLTIVSMYRKRETEFTPFFGE
;
A
#
# COMPACT_ATOMS: atom_id res chain seq x y z
N MET A 1 -21.20 38.38 26.59
CA MET A 1 -21.67 37.04 26.98
C MET A 1 -21.60 36.18 25.73
N TYR A 2 -20.53 35.40 25.55
CA TYR A 2 -20.31 34.64 24.32
C TYR A 2 -20.82 33.21 24.55
N PHE A 3 -21.81 32.79 23.76
CA PHE A 3 -22.24 31.39 23.72
C PHE A 3 -21.38 30.67 22.68
N LEU A 4 -20.48 29.79 23.14
CA LEU A 4 -19.80 28.84 22.28
C LEU A 4 -20.83 27.85 21.72
N SER A 5 -21.13 27.97 20.42
CA SER A 5 -21.86 26.93 19.69
C SER A 5 -20.90 25.78 19.42
N LYS A 6 -21.16 24.61 20.02
CA LYS A 6 -20.44 23.37 19.73
C LYS A 6 -20.95 22.82 18.39
N SER A 7 -20.17 22.90 17.32
CA SER A 7 -20.45 22.15 16.10
C SER A 7 -19.98 20.70 16.26
N SER A 8 -20.93 19.80 16.42
CA SER A 8 -20.69 18.36 16.31
C SER A 8 -20.56 17.99 14.83
N THR A 9 -19.34 17.86 14.32
CA THR A 9 -19.11 17.28 12.99
C THR A 9 -18.99 15.77 13.14
N ALA A 10 -20.10 15.06 12.90
CA ALA A 10 -20.10 13.63 12.60
C ALA A 10 -20.07 13.47 11.08
N ILE A 11 -19.12 12.70 10.55
CA ILE A 11 -19.10 12.32 9.12
C ILE A 11 -20.20 11.26 8.93
N GLY A 12 -21.43 11.71 8.71
CA GLY A 12 -22.53 10.84 8.29
C GLY A 12 -22.37 10.45 6.82
N THR A 13 -22.71 9.22 6.47
CA THR A 13 -22.76 8.79 5.07
C THR A 13 -23.84 9.58 4.34
N ILE A 14 -23.51 10.14 3.18
CA ILE A 14 -24.47 10.82 2.32
C ILE A 14 -25.35 9.74 1.69
N THR A 15 -26.63 9.72 2.06
CA THR A 15 -27.63 8.89 1.37
C THR A 15 -27.83 9.48 -0.01
N GLN A 16 -27.48 8.74 -1.07
CA GLN A 16 -27.75 9.15 -2.44
C GLN A 16 -29.27 9.29 -2.61
N GLY A 17 -29.74 10.45 -3.09
CA GLY A 17 -31.15 10.69 -3.36
C GLY A 17 -31.67 9.82 -4.51
N PRO A 18 -32.99 9.61 -4.63
CA PRO A 18 -33.59 8.76 -5.67
C PRO A 18 -33.34 9.23 -7.11
N ASP A 19 -32.75 10.42 -7.29
CA ASP A 19 -32.56 11.09 -8.58
C ASP A 19 -31.16 10.88 -9.18
N VAL A 20 -30.28 10.12 -8.52
CA VAL A 20 -28.95 9.79 -9.06
C VAL A 20 -29.01 8.41 -9.74
N PRO A 21 -28.89 8.32 -11.08
CA PRO A 21 -28.92 7.05 -11.76
C PRO A 21 -27.68 6.23 -11.39
N ILE A 22 -27.91 4.99 -10.93
CA ILE A 22 -26.85 4.03 -10.63
C ILE A 22 -26.29 3.53 -11.98
N PRO A 23 -24.98 3.63 -12.23
CA PRO A 23 -24.39 3.08 -13.44
C PRO A 23 -24.54 1.56 -13.47
N LEU A 24 -25.03 1.02 -14.59
CA LEU A 24 -25.14 -0.41 -14.80
C LEU A 24 -23.82 -0.96 -15.36
N PRO A 25 -23.39 -2.16 -14.94
CA PRO A 25 -22.25 -2.84 -15.56
C PRO A 25 -22.58 -3.18 -17.02
N PRO A 26 -21.57 -3.28 -17.91
CA PRO A 26 -21.77 -3.71 -19.29
C PRO A 26 -22.23 -5.18 -19.37
N ASP A 27 -23.11 -5.49 -20.34
CA ASP A 27 -23.86 -6.76 -20.41
C ASP A 27 -23.09 -7.96 -21.00
N SER A 28 -21.89 -7.79 -21.55
CA SER A 28 -21.08 -8.94 -21.98
C SER A 28 -19.57 -8.69 -21.91
N ILE A 29 -18.82 -9.75 -21.58
CA ILE A 29 -17.35 -9.78 -21.45
C ILE A 29 -16.67 -10.42 -22.67
N ASP A 30 -17.42 -10.72 -23.74
CA ASP A 30 -16.97 -11.56 -24.84
C ASP A 30 -16.26 -10.76 -25.95
N THR A 31 -15.18 -10.07 -25.61
CA THR A 31 -14.24 -9.56 -26.62
C THR A 31 -12.80 -9.45 -26.12
N ILE A 32 -12.38 -10.39 -25.27
CA ILE A 32 -10.94 -10.60 -25.02
C ILE A 32 -10.50 -11.65 -26.02
N VAL A 33 -9.97 -11.21 -27.16
CA VAL A 33 -9.22 -12.10 -28.07
C VAL A 33 -7.96 -12.51 -27.32
N LEU A 34 -7.97 -13.71 -26.75
CA LEU A 34 -6.77 -14.39 -26.28
C LEU A 34 -6.04 -14.91 -27.51
N SER A 35 -5.07 -14.15 -28.00
CA SER A 35 -4.07 -14.68 -28.92
C SER A 35 -3.17 -15.63 -28.13
N ASP A 36 -3.27 -16.92 -28.43
CA ASP A 36 -2.35 -17.96 -27.96
C ASP A 36 -1.10 -17.86 -28.84
N GLU A 37 -0.07 -17.16 -28.35
CA GLU A 37 1.23 -17.08 -29.02
C GLU A 37 2.08 -18.26 -28.54
N GLU A 38 2.47 -19.09 -29.52
CA GLU A 38 3.29 -20.28 -29.35
C GLU A 38 4.59 -19.97 -28.58
N SER A 39 4.76 -20.65 -27.44
CA SER A 39 5.95 -20.59 -26.60
C SER A 39 7.15 -21.19 -27.31
N SER A 40 7.99 -20.34 -27.91
CA SER A 40 9.31 -20.74 -28.39
C SER A 40 10.23 -21.05 -27.20
N GLU A 41 10.63 -22.31 -27.08
CA GLU A 41 11.61 -22.83 -26.12
C GLU A 41 12.99 -22.20 -26.37
N GLU A 42 13.27 -21.04 -25.76
CA GLU A 42 14.62 -20.51 -25.66
C GLU A 42 15.35 -21.21 -24.51
N THR A 43 16.38 -21.98 -24.85
CA THR A 43 17.32 -22.54 -23.88
C THR A 43 18.08 -21.39 -23.21
N ILE A 44 17.60 -20.97 -22.04
CA ILE A 44 18.23 -19.93 -21.23
C ILE A 44 19.63 -20.42 -20.84
N SER A 45 20.65 -19.83 -21.47
CA SER A 45 22.05 -20.01 -21.09
C SER A 45 22.24 -19.47 -19.68
N GLU A 46 22.63 -20.35 -18.75
CA GLU A 46 22.91 -20.07 -17.34
C GLU A 46 24.12 -19.14 -17.10
N SER A 47 24.67 -18.55 -18.18
CA SER A 47 25.83 -17.66 -18.15
C SER A 47 25.52 -16.18 -17.91
N ASP A 48 24.25 -15.74 -18.00
CA ASP A 48 23.91 -14.30 -17.95
C ASP A 48 23.51 -13.81 -16.56
N PHE A 49 23.47 -14.69 -15.55
CA PHE A 49 23.21 -14.31 -14.16
C PHE A 49 24.50 -14.01 -13.40
N GLU A 50 25.13 -12.88 -13.73
CA GLU A 50 26.25 -12.36 -12.95
C GLU A 50 25.72 -11.74 -11.66
N THR A 51 25.67 -12.53 -10.59
CA THR A 51 25.23 -12.05 -9.27
C THR A 51 26.32 -11.17 -8.69
N GLU A 52 26.17 -9.85 -8.81
CA GLU A 52 27.03 -8.87 -8.17
C GLU A 52 26.98 -9.08 -6.64
N HIS A 53 27.95 -9.83 -6.10
CA HIS A 53 28.06 -10.11 -4.67
C HIS A 53 28.49 -8.85 -3.92
N LYS A 54 27.53 -7.96 -3.67
CA LYS A 54 27.69 -6.87 -2.71
C LYS A 54 27.81 -7.51 -1.33
N ASN A 55 29.00 -7.42 -0.74
CA ASN A 55 29.29 -7.94 0.60
C ASN A 55 28.51 -7.22 1.72
N THR A 56 27.71 -6.20 1.39
CA THR A 56 26.86 -5.49 2.33
C THR A 56 25.44 -6.03 2.29
N PRO A 57 24.85 -6.39 3.43
CA PRO A 57 23.47 -6.85 3.46
C PRO A 57 22.50 -5.76 2.99
N GLN A 58 21.58 -6.12 2.11
CA GLN A 58 20.52 -5.24 1.66
C GLN A 58 19.49 -5.06 2.78
N LEU A 59 19.27 -3.81 3.19
CA LEU A 59 18.28 -3.45 4.20
C LEU A 59 16.94 -3.14 3.53
N PHE A 60 15.85 -3.57 4.16
CA PHE A 60 14.51 -3.13 3.84
C PHE A 60 14.21 -1.79 4.50
N THR A 61 13.66 -0.87 3.71
CA THR A 61 12.97 0.31 4.21
C THR A 61 11.55 -0.05 4.67
N GLN A 62 10.93 0.83 5.46
CA GLN A 62 9.56 0.64 5.93
C GLN A 62 8.54 0.64 4.77
N CYS A 63 8.79 1.41 3.70
CA CYS A 63 7.93 1.45 2.52
C CYS A 63 8.00 0.13 1.76
N GLU A 64 9.21 -0.37 1.47
CA GLU A 64 9.39 -1.66 0.77
C GLU A 64 8.77 -2.82 1.54
N LEU A 65 8.89 -2.83 2.87
CA LEU A 65 8.21 -3.82 3.70
C LEU A 65 6.68 -3.72 3.58
N ASN A 66 6.12 -2.51 3.57
CA ASN A 66 4.68 -2.30 3.45
C ASN A 66 4.15 -2.72 2.07
N ASP A 67 4.91 -2.41 1.01
CA ASP A 67 4.58 -2.81 -0.35
C ASP A 67 4.62 -4.33 -0.47
N LEU A 68 5.67 -4.98 0.06
CA LEU A 68 5.78 -6.44 0.10
C LEU A 68 4.61 -7.11 0.83
N VAL A 69 4.18 -6.54 1.97
CA VAL A 69 3.01 -7.03 2.72
C VAL A 69 1.72 -6.95 1.89
N ARG A 70 1.56 -5.86 1.13
CA ARG A 70 0.39 -5.64 0.27
C ARG A 70 0.41 -6.54 -0.97
N ASP A 71 1.55 -6.64 -1.63
CA ASP A 71 1.72 -7.37 -2.89
C ASP A 71 1.61 -8.88 -2.66
N GLN A 72 2.07 -9.38 -1.52
CA GLN A 72 1.87 -10.79 -1.11
C GLN A 72 0.53 -11.04 -0.42
N GLY A 73 -0.29 -10.01 -0.17
CA GLY A 73 -1.58 -10.17 0.50
C GLY A 73 -1.46 -10.77 1.91
N LEU A 74 -0.41 -10.44 2.66
CA LEU A 74 -0.17 -11.05 3.97
C LEU A 74 -1.25 -10.62 4.97
N SER A 75 -1.75 -11.59 5.73
CA SER A 75 -2.59 -11.31 6.90
C SER A 75 -1.79 -10.52 7.94
N LYS A 76 -2.48 -9.82 8.85
CA LYS A 76 -1.82 -9.03 9.92
C LYS A 76 -0.78 -9.85 10.68
N VAL A 77 -1.12 -11.08 11.05
CA VAL A 77 -0.23 -11.99 11.78
C VAL A 77 0.97 -12.38 10.92
N GLY A 78 0.75 -12.67 9.63
CA GLY A 78 1.83 -12.96 8.68
C GLY A 78 2.81 -11.79 8.52
N ALA A 79 2.27 -10.57 8.40
CA ALA A 79 3.07 -9.34 8.32
C ALA A 79 3.90 -9.10 9.59
N GLU A 80 3.33 -9.34 10.78
CA GLU A 80 4.03 -9.22 12.06
C GLU A 80 5.18 -10.25 12.18
N ILE A 81 4.95 -11.51 11.78
CA ILE A 81 5.98 -12.56 11.76
C ILE A 81 7.10 -12.18 10.79
N LEU A 82 6.75 -11.74 9.57
CA LEU A 82 7.74 -11.30 8.58
C LEU A 82 8.60 -10.16 9.14
N ARG A 83 7.96 -9.13 9.70
CA ARG A 83 8.65 -7.99 10.33
C ARG A 83 9.58 -8.45 11.44
N SER A 84 9.13 -9.35 12.32
CA SER A 84 9.94 -9.90 13.42
C SER A 84 11.17 -10.63 12.90
N ARG A 85 11.02 -11.46 11.86
CA ARG A 85 12.14 -12.17 11.22
C ARG A 85 13.15 -11.21 10.59
N LEU A 86 12.68 -10.19 9.88
CA LEU A 86 13.55 -9.20 9.25
C LEU A 86 14.32 -8.36 10.30
N GLN A 87 13.66 -7.98 11.39
CA GLN A 87 14.31 -7.32 12.53
C GLN A 87 15.37 -8.20 13.17
N SER A 88 15.06 -9.48 13.44
CA SER A 88 16.01 -10.43 14.03
C SER A 88 17.25 -10.64 13.16
N LYS A 89 17.12 -10.50 11.84
CA LYS A 89 18.25 -10.58 10.90
C LYS A 89 18.99 -9.25 10.72
N HIS A 90 18.60 -8.19 11.43
CA HIS A 90 19.11 -6.83 11.27
C HIS A 90 18.94 -6.28 9.84
N MET A 91 17.93 -6.77 9.11
CA MET A 91 17.65 -6.40 7.71
C MET A 91 16.54 -5.35 7.59
N LEU A 92 16.06 -4.80 8.70
CA LEU A 92 14.98 -3.83 8.69
C LEU A 92 15.40 -2.57 9.44
N THR A 93 15.41 -1.44 8.75
CA THR A 93 15.57 -0.13 9.38
C THR A 93 14.19 0.44 9.64
N ILE A 94 13.72 0.31 10.89
CA ILE A 94 12.47 0.95 11.31
C ILE A 94 12.78 2.43 11.52
N VAL A 95 12.44 3.25 10.54
CA VAL A 95 12.40 4.69 10.74
C VAL A 95 11.06 5.00 11.41
N SER A 96 11.09 5.48 12.65
CA SER A 96 9.91 6.07 13.27
C SER A 96 9.56 7.35 12.51
N MET A 97 8.66 7.26 11.53
CA MET A 97 8.14 8.44 10.84
C MET A 97 7.07 9.09 11.73
N TYR A 98 7.43 10.19 12.38
CA TYR A 98 6.43 11.10 12.94
C TYR A 98 5.80 11.89 11.78
N ARG A 99 4.53 11.61 11.49
CA ARG A 99 3.81 12.28 10.40
C ARG A 99 3.45 13.68 10.88
N LYS A 100 4.13 14.69 10.34
CA LYS A 100 4.00 16.12 10.70
C LYS A 100 2.64 16.76 10.37
N ARG A 101 1.53 16.02 10.40
CA ARG A 101 0.20 16.57 10.08
C ARG A 101 -0.23 17.63 11.09
N GLU A 102 0.22 17.51 12.34
CA GLU A 102 0.01 18.51 13.38
C GLU A 102 0.63 19.87 13.04
N THR A 103 1.67 19.93 12.19
CA THR A 103 2.29 21.20 11.82
C THR A 103 1.34 22.15 11.07
N GLU A 104 0.38 21.59 10.34
CA GLU A 104 -0.69 22.36 9.67
C GLU A 104 -1.68 22.95 10.69
N PHE A 105 -1.80 22.33 11.87
CA PHE A 105 -2.75 22.72 12.90
C PHE A 105 -2.11 23.56 14.03
N THR A 106 -0.79 23.61 14.13
CA THR A 106 -0.05 24.42 15.12
C THR A 106 -0.55 25.87 15.24
N PRO A 107 -0.90 26.58 14.15
CA PRO A 107 -1.40 27.95 14.25
C PRO A 107 -2.73 28.11 14.98
N PHE A 108 -3.55 27.04 15.07
CA PHE A 108 -4.88 27.08 15.69
C PHE A 108 -4.89 26.75 17.18
N PHE A 109 -3.74 26.34 17.74
CA PHE A 109 -3.61 26.00 19.18
C PHE A 109 -2.87 27.08 19.98
N GLY A 110 -2.63 28.25 19.39
CA GLY A 110 -2.08 29.40 20.10
C GLY A 110 -3.17 30.30 20.68
N GLU A 111 -3.64 29.97 21.89
CA GLU A 111 -4.03 30.89 22.99
C GLU A 111 -4.29 30.08 24.28
#